data_AF-A0A7S0PFL5-F1
#
_entry.id   AF-A0A7S0PFL5-F1
#
_cell.length_a   1.000
_cell.length_b   1.000
_cell.length_c   1.000
_cell.angle_alpha   90.00
_cell.angle_beta   90.00
_cell.angle_gamma   90.00
#
_symmetry.space_group_name_H-M   'P 1'
#
loop_
_entity.id
_entity.type
_entity.pdbx_description
1 polymer ?
#
loop_
_entity_poly.entity_id
_entity_poly.type
_entity_poly.pdbx_seq_one_letter_code
_entity_poly.pdbx_strand_id
1 'polypeptide(L)'
;MVLSDRGICCIDEFDKMSDSTRSILHEVMEQQTISVAKAGIICTLNARTSVLASANPLESRYNPRLSVVENVQLPPTLLSRFDLIYLVLDRCDAESDRRLANHIVSLYFDG
;
A
#
# COMPACT_ATOMS: atom_id res chain seq x y z
N MET A 1 -1.11 -4.57 -12.91
CA MET A 1 -0.14 -5.65 -12.59
C MET A 1 0.43 -6.30 -13.85
N VAL A 2 -0.36 -6.93 -14.73
CA VAL A 2 0.21 -7.55 -15.95
C VAL A 2 0.69 -6.52 -16.99
N LEU A 3 0.00 -5.37 -17.09
CA LEU A 3 0.48 -4.22 -17.88
C LEU A 3 1.76 -3.56 -17.32
N SER A 4 2.17 -3.94 -16.10
CA SER A 4 3.28 -3.34 -15.36
C SER A 4 4.44 -4.34 -15.18
N ASP A 5 4.57 -5.36 -16.04
CA ASP A 5 5.73 -6.28 -15.97
C ASP A 5 7.03 -5.47 -16.08
N ARG A 6 7.89 -5.57 -15.05
CA ARG A 6 9.10 -4.77 -14.80
C ARG A 6 8.90 -3.31 -14.38
N GLY A 7 7.67 -2.91 -14.08
CA GLY A 7 7.31 -1.58 -13.59
C GLY A 7 7.01 -1.55 -12.09
N ILE A 8 6.43 -0.44 -11.66
CA ILE A 8 5.90 -0.23 -10.31
C ILE A 8 4.37 -0.25 -10.39
N CYS A 9 3.74 -1.01 -9.50
CA CYS A 9 2.31 -1.07 -9.31
C CYS A 9 1.96 -0.36 -8.00
N CYS A 10 1.40 0.84 -8.10
CA CYS A 10 0.93 1.59 -6.94
C CYS A 10 -0.49 1.15 -6.57
N ILE A 11 -0.69 0.83 -5.30
CA ILE A 11 -1.97 0.46 -4.72
C ILE A 11 -2.28 1.47 -3.62
N ASP A 12 -3.43 2.13 -3.73
CA ASP A 12 -3.94 3.00 -2.67
C ASP A 12 -5.03 2.29 -1.88
N GLU A 13 -5.22 2.73 -0.63
CA GLU A 13 -6.22 2.17 0.30
C GLU A 13 -6.17 0.64 0.40
N PHE A 14 -4.96 0.08 0.55
CA PHE A 14 -4.73 -1.36 0.61
C PHE A 14 -5.53 -2.05 1.74
N ASP A 15 -5.85 -1.32 2.82
CA ASP A 15 -6.73 -1.75 3.89
C ASP A 15 -8.18 -1.99 3.45
N LYS A 16 -8.69 -1.30 2.43
CA LYS A 16 -10.07 -1.42 1.94
C LYS A 16 -10.30 -2.52 0.91
N MET A 17 -9.25 -3.26 0.54
CA MET A 17 -9.38 -4.34 -0.43
C MET A 17 -10.20 -5.53 0.10
N SER A 18 -11.05 -6.09 -0.76
CA SER A 18 -11.79 -7.32 -0.46
C SER A 18 -10.85 -8.51 -0.24
N ASP A 19 -11.28 -9.50 0.55
CA ASP A 19 -10.50 -10.71 0.84
C ASP A 19 -10.10 -11.50 -0.42
N SER A 20 -10.95 -11.49 -1.44
CA SER A 20 -10.64 -12.07 -2.75
C SER A 20 -9.46 -11.37 -3.43
N THR A 21 -9.42 -10.03 -3.39
CA THR A 21 -8.34 -9.23 -3.98
C THR A 21 -7.04 -9.41 -3.20
N ARG A 22 -7.12 -9.46 -1.86
CA ARG A 22 -5.97 -9.74 -0.98
C ARG A 22 -5.36 -11.12 -1.28
N SER A 23 -6.20 -12.13 -1.54
CA SER A 23 -5.75 -13.49 -1.87
C SER A 23 -5.01 -13.54 -3.20
N ILE A 24 -5.52 -12.83 -4.22
CA ILE A 24 -4.86 -12.70 -5.53
C ILE A 24 -3.51 -11.98 -5.38
N LEU A 25 -3.46 -10.90 -4.59
CA LEU A 25 -2.21 -10.17 -4.36
C LEU A 25 -1.18 -11.02 -3.63
N HIS A 26 -1.61 -11.85 -2.68
CA HIS A 26 -0.74 -12.79 -2.00
C HIS A 26 -0.13 -13.81 -2.98
N GLU A 27 -0.93 -14.35 -3.91
CA GLU A 27 -0.45 -15.24 -4.99
C GLU A 27 0.54 -14.52 -5.91
N VAL A 28 0.20 -13.30 -6.36
CA VAL A 28 1.05 -12.52 -7.27
C VAL A 28 2.37 -12.12 -6.63
N MET A 29 2.37 -11.69 -5.37
CA MET A 29 3.60 -11.33 -4.65
C MET A 29 4.48 -12.56 -4.38
N GLU A 30 3.88 -13.73 -4.19
CA GLU A 30 4.61 -14.97 -3.93
C GLU A 30 5.19 -15.61 -5.20
N GLN A 31 4.34 -15.79 -6.22
CA GLN A 31 4.72 -16.50 -7.43
C GLN A 31 5.24 -15.59 -8.54
N GLN A 32 5.08 -14.26 -8.39
CA GLN A 32 5.37 -13.27 -9.43
C GLN A 32 4.62 -13.53 -10.76
N THR A 33 3.50 -14.26 -10.68
CA THR A 33 2.64 -14.65 -11.79
C THR A 33 1.19 -14.50 -11.38
N ILE A 34 0.32 -14.21 -12.35
CA ILE A 34 -1.13 -14.23 -12.16
C ILE A 34 -1.75 -15.32 -13.03
N SER A 35 -2.56 -16.17 -12.41
CA SER A 35 -3.37 -17.15 -13.11
C SER A 35 -4.75 -16.55 -13.39
N VAL A 36 -5.15 -16.50 -14.66
CA VAL A 36 -6.48 -16.01 -15.06
C VAL A 36 -7.21 -17.16 -15.75
N ALA A 37 -8.31 -17.59 -15.13
CA ALA A 37 -9.24 -18.56 -15.69
C ALA A 37 -10.59 -17.89 -15.91
N LYS A 38 -10.89 -17.47 -17.15
CA LYS A 38 -12.17 -16.83 -17.49
C LYS A 38 -12.65 -17.22 -18.88
N ALA A 39 -13.95 -17.51 -19.02
CA ALA A 39 -14.59 -17.85 -20.30
C ALA A 39 -13.90 -19.00 -21.08
N GLY A 40 -13.38 -20.01 -20.36
CA GLY A 40 -12.67 -21.15 -20.97
C GLY A 40 -11.21 -20.86 -21.35
N ILE A 41 -10.74 -19.63 -21.15
CA ILE A 41 -9.33 -19.26 -21.34
C ILE A 41 -8.64 -19.39 -19.98
N ILE A 42 -7.69 -20.32 -19.90
CA ILE A 42 -6.77 -20.49 -18.78
C ILE A 42 -5.42 -20.02 -19.27
N CYS A 43 -4.93 -18.90 -18.73
CA CYS A 43 -3.61 -18.39 -19.03
C CYS A 43 -2.90 -17.92 -17.76
N THR A 44 -1.59 -18.17 -17.71
CA THR A 44 -0.72 -17.65 -16.65
C THR A 44 0.11 -16.52 -17.25
N LEU A 45 0.03 -15.34 -16.65
CA LEU A 45 0.80 -14.18 -17.10
C LEU A 45 1.86 -13.84 -16.05
N ASN A 46 3.08 -13.57 -16.50
CA ASN A 46 4.14 -13.09 -15.63
C ASN A 46 3.82 -11.67 -15.17
N ALA A 47 3.93 -11.41 -13.88
CA ALA A 47 3.64 -10.14 -13.24
C ALA A 47 4.81 -9.73 -12.33
N ARG A 48 6.02 -9.62 -12.90
CA ARG A 48 7.23 -9.22 -12.17
C ARG A 48 7.21 -7.70 -11.98
N THR A 49 6.33 -7.23 -11.11
CA THR A 49 6.16 -5.81 -10.79
C THR A 49 6.60 -5.56 -9.35
N SER A 50 7.25 -4.43 -9.11
CA SER A 50 7.41 -3.93 -7.74
C SER A 50 6.06 -3.39 -7.27
N VAL A 51 5.65 -3.69 -6.04
CA VAL A 51 4.38 -3.21 -5.47
C VAL A 51 4.68 -2.08 -4.49
N LEU A 52 4.06 -0.93 -4.70
CA LEU A 52 4.02 0.15 -3.74
C LEU A 52 2.60 0.24 -3.20
N ALA A 53 2.40 0.07 -1.91
CA ALA A 53 1.08 0.10 -1.29
C ALA A 53 1.00 1.19 -0.23
N SER A 54 -0.11 1.93 -0.23
CA SER A 54 -0.53 2.83 0.84
C SER A 54 -1.67 2.17 1.60
N ALA A 55 -1.60 2.21 2.93
CA ALA A 55 -2.64 1.65 3.80
C ALA A 55 -2.86 2.61 4.96
N ASN A 56 -4.13 2.79 5.35
CA ASN A 56 -4.48 3.63 6.47
C ASN A 56 -4.65 2.78 7.74
N PRO A 57 -4.29 3.32 8.93
CA PRO A 57 -4.61 2.67 10.18
C PRO A 57 -6.12 2.66 10.43
N LEU A 58 -6.57 1.68 11.21
CA LEU A 58 -7.93 1.55 11.70
C LEU A 58 -8.35 2.85 12.42
N GLU A 59 -9.60 3.27 12.21
CA GLU A 59 -10.15 4.51 12.76
C GLU A 59 -9.38 5.78 12.36
N SER A 60 -8.57 5.72 11.29
CA SER A 60 -7.70 6.83 10.83
C SER A 60 -6.69 7.32 11.89
N ARG A 61 -6.43 6.53 12.94
CA ARG A 61 -5.51 6.92 14.01
C ARG A 61 -4.65 5.74 14.44
N TYR A 62 -3.36 5.86 14.20
CA TYR A 62 -2.41 4.83 14.61
C TYR A 62 -2.26 4.79 16.13
N ASN A 63 -2.52 3.63 16.74
CA ASN A 63 -2.36 3.40 18.17
C ASN A 63 -0.99 2.73 18.45
N PRO A 64 -0.03 3.44 19.06
CA PRO A 64 1.31 2.90 19.31
C PRO A 64 1.33 1.79 20.37
N ARG A 65 0.22 1.52 21.05
CA ARG A 65 0.09 0.41 22.01
C ARG A 65 -0.26 -0.92 21.33
N LEU A 66 -0.76 -0.88 20.10
CA LEU A 66 -1.12 -2.06 19.32
C LEU A 66 0.01 -2.39 18.33
N SER A 67 0.07 -3.65 17.89
CA SER A 67 1.00 -4.05 16.83
C SER A 67 0.62 -3.43 15.48
N VAL A 68 1.57 -3.38 14.53
CA VAL A 68 1.32 -2.88 13.17
C VAL A 68 0.20 -3.67 12.48
N VAL A 69 0.20 -5.00 12.68
CA VAL A 69 -0.79 -5.93 12.12
C VAL A 69 -2.20 -5.58 12.61
N GLU A 70 -2.35 -5.33 13.91
CA GLU A 70 -3.62 -4.93 14.53
C GLU A 70 -4.06 -3.53 14.09
N ASN A 71 -3.12 -2.59 13.92
CA ASN A 71 -3.44 -1.23 13.48
C ASN A 71 -3.95 -1.17 12.03
N VAL A 72 -3.43 -1.98 11.11
CA VAL A 72 -3.76 -1.88 9.68
C VAL A 72 -4.79 -2.95 9.23
N GLN A 73 -5.13 -3.90 10.10
CA GLN A 73 -6.04 -5.01 9.79
C GLN A 73 -5.62 -5.81 8.54
N LEU A 74 -4.30 -6.01 8.41
CA LEU A 74 -3.69 -6.77 7.32
C LEU A 74 -3.17 -8.11 7.82
N PRO A 75 -3.28 -9.19 7.03
CA PRO A 75 -2.68 -10.47 7.36
C PRO A 75 -1.16 -10.32 7.54
N PRO A 76 -0.56 -10.90 8.61
CA PRO A 76 0.88 -10.84 8.81
C PRO A 76 1.66 -11.53 7.68
N THR A 77 1.04 -12.49 6.99
CA THR A 77 1.62 -13.16 5.82
C THR A 77 1.87 -12.21 4.66
N LEU A 78 0.98 -11.24 4.41
CA LEU A 78 1.16 -10.21 3.38
C LEU A 78 2.22 -9.19 3.79
N LEU A 79 2.20 -8.75 5.06
CA LEU A 79 3.20 -7.79 5.58
C LEU A 79 4.62 -8.34 5.45
N SER A 80 4.84 -9.63 5.74
CA SER A 80 6.14 -10.29 5.57
C SER A 80 6.63 -10.38 4.12
N ARG A 81 5.78 -10.11 3.11
CA ARG A 81 6.19 -10.06 1.69
C ARG A 81 6.67 -8.69 1.24
N PHE A 82 6.48 -7.66 2.06
CA PHE A 82 7.05 -6.35 1.80
C PHE A 82 8.46 -6.28 2.37
N ASP A 83 9.44 -5.98 1.53
CA ASP A 83 10.82 -5.78 1.96
C ASP A 83 10.98 -4.52 2.83
N LEU A 84 10.14 -3.51 2.61
CA LEU A 84 10.18 -2.22 3.28
C LEU A 84 8.78 -1.83 3.76
N ILE A 85 8.68 -1.49 5.03
CA ILE A 85 7.45 -0.98 5.65
C ILE A 85 7.77 0.37 6.30
N TYR A 86 7.15 1.44 5.79
CA TYR A 86 7.30 2.78 6.33
C TYR A 86 6.06 3.19 7.11
N LEU A 87 6.21 3.40 8.41
CA LEU A 87 5.16 3.96 9.26
C LEU A 87 5.25 5.48 9.26
N VAL A 88 4.37 6.12 8.52
CA VAL A 88 4.24 7.59 8.52
C VAL A 88 3.21 7.96 9.58
N LEU A 89 3.69 8.45 10.71
CA LEU A 89 2.85 8.86 11.83
C LEU A 89 2.75 10.39 11.86
N ASP A 90 1.54 10.89 11.76
CA ASP A 90 1.28 12.31 12.01
C ASP A 90 1.45 12.60 13.50
N ARG A 91 2.52 13.34 13.83
CA ARG A 91 2.78 13.83 15.18
C ARG A 91 2.49 15.33 15.17
N CYS A 92 1.47 15.74 15.91
CA CYS A 92 1.18 17.16 16.13
C CYS A 92 2.39 17.84 16.77
N ASP A 93 3.15 18.58 15.97
CA ASP A 93 4.30 19.36 16.41
C ASP A 93 4.16 20.77 15.84
N ALA A 94 3.91 21.74 16.73
CA ALA A 94 3.60 23.11 16.32
C ALA A 94 4.73 23.78 15.51
N GLU A 95 5.99 23.38 15.75
CA GLU A 95 7.12 23.91 14.97
C GLU A 95 7.15 23.33 13.55
N SER A 96 7.02 22.01 13.43
CA SER A 96 6.94 21.31 12.14
C SER A 96 5.71 21.72 11.33
N ASP A 97 4.55 21.82 11.96
CA ASP A 97 3.30 22.25 11.34
C ASP A 97 3.42 23.69 10.81
N ARG A 98 4.09 24.57 11.57
CA ARG A 98 4.34 25.95 11.13
C ARG A 98 5.31 26.00 9.95
N ARG A 99 6.37 25.19 9.95
CA ARG A 99 7.30 25.07 8.81
C ARG A 99 6.59 24.55 7.57
N LEU A 100 5.75 23.52 7.72
CA LEU A 100 4.96 22.94 6.63
C LEU A 100 3.95 23.96 6.08
N ALA A 101 3.21 24.64 6.96
CA ALA A 101 2.26 25.67 6.56
C ALA A 101 2.94 26.81 5.80
N ASN A 102 4.08 27.31 6.28
CA ASN A 102 4.84 28.34 5.59
C ASN A 102 5.33 27.86 4.21
N HIS A 103 5.78 26.60 4.10
CA HIS A 103 6.20 26.03 2.83
C HIS A 103 5.03 25.93 1.85
N ILE A 104 3.88 25.43 2.29
CA ILE A 104 2.66 25.36 1.47
C ILE A 104 2.26 26.76 1.02
N VAL A 105 2.16 27.73 1.93
CA VAL A 105 1.80 29.11 1.60
C VAL A 105 2.77 29.71 0.57
N SER A 106 4.08 29.46 0.71
CA SER A 106 5.07 29.94 -0.25
C SER A 106 4.90 29.36 -1.66
N LEU A 107 4.46 28.10 -1.79
CA LEU A 107 4.17 27.48 -3.09
C LEU A 107 2.95 28.09 -3.78
N TYR A 108 1.98 28.61 -3.01
CA TYR A 108 0.76 29.21 -3.56
C TYR A 108 0.85 30.72 -3.77
N PHE A 109 1.81 31.42 -3.14
CA PHE A 109 1.97 32.87 -3.25
C PHE A 109 3.02 33.32 -4.28
N ASP A 110 3.80 32.40 -4.86
CA ASP A 110 4.78 32.72 -5.91
C ASP A 110 4.14 32.66 -7.31
N GLY A 111 3.05 33.42 -7.49
CA GLY A 111 2.30 33.58 -8.74
C GLY A 111 1.98 35.05 -9.02
#